data_AF-A0A3B8JUT5-F1
#
_entry.id   AF-A0A3B8JUT5-F1
#
_cell.length_a   1.000
_cell.length_b   1.000
_cell.length_c   1.000
_cell.angle_alpha   90.00
_cell.angle_beta   90.00
_cell.angle_gamma   90.00
#
_symmetry.space_group_name_H-M   'P 1'
#
loop_
_entity.id
_entity.type
_entity.pdbx_description
1 polymer ?
#
loop_
_entity_poly.entity_id
_entity_poly.type
_entity_poly.pdbx_seq_one_letter_code
_entity_poly.pdbx_strand_id
1 'polypeptide(L)' 'ARDRGQLIDATYGRRTRAVIMTDSSHVILSAIQPETVAHRFVISKDGHSNIN' A
#
# COMPACT_ATOMS: atom_id res chain seq x y z
N ALA A 1 7.25 14.10 -7.51
CA ALA A 1 6.90 13.20 -6.40
C ALA A 1 7.98 13.17 -5.32
N ARG A 2 9.25 12.80 -5.61
CA ARG A 2 10.36 12.76 -4.62
C ARG A 2 10.61 14.10 -3.92
N ASP A 3 10.73 15.19 -4.67
CA ASP A 3 11.01 16.52 -4.09
C ASP A 3 9.83 17.17 -3.37
N ARG A 4 8.63 16.57 -3.43
CA ARG A 4 7.42 17.09 -2.80
C ARG A 4 7.01 16.30 -1.56
N GLY A 5 7.81 15.33 -1.11
CA GLY A 5 7.46 14.42 -0.01
C GLY A 5 6.29 13.46 -0.32
N GLN A 6 5.83 13.43 -1.58
CA GLN A 6 4.67 12.64 -2.00
C GLN A 6 5.03 11.22 -2.46
N LEU A 7 6.33 10.89 -2.53
CA LEU A 7 6.77 9.53 -2.83
C LEU A 7 7.02 8.76 -1.53
N ILE A 8 6.29 7.67 -1.35
CA ILE A 8 6.52 6.69 -0.30
C ILE A 8 7.21 5.48 -0.93
N ASP A 9 8.39 5.13 -0.41
CA ASP A 9 9.10 3.92 -0.83
C ASP A 9 8.81 2.77 0.14
N ALA A 10 7.86 1.90 -0.23
CA ALA A 10 7.55 0.65 0.45
C ALA A 10 8.22 -0.56 -0.22
N THR A 11 9.28 -0.34 -1.02
CA THR A 11 10.07 -1.42 -1.63
C THR A 11 11.11 -1.98 -0.67
N TYR A 12 11.60 -1.15 0.26
CA TYR A 12 12.70 -1.48 1.18
C TYR A 12 13.93 -2.04 0.44
N GLY A 13 14.28 -1.46 -0.71
CA GLY A 13 15.44 -1.87 -1.53
C GLY A 13 15.21 -3.12 -2.39
N ARG A 14 14.00 -3.69 -2.39
CA ARG A 14 13.63 -4.79 -3.29
C ARG A 14 13.14 -4.26 -4.64
N ARG A 15 13.02 -5.14 -5.63
CA ARG A 15 12.43 -4.80 -6.93
C ARG A 15 10.99 -4.29 -6.76
N THR A 16 10.69 -3.15 -7.36
CA THR A 16 9.31 -2.63 -7.47
C THR A 16 8.43 -3.62 -8.22
N ARG A 17 7.32 -4.02 -7.58
CA ARG A 17 6.29 -4.92 -8.14
C ARG A 17 4.97 -4.21 -8.39
N ALA A 18 4.74 -3.06 -7.77
CA ALA A 18 3.56 -2.23 -8.01
C ALA A 18 3.86 -0.75 -7.79
N VAL A 19 3.07 0.10 -8.44
CA VAL A 19 3.02 1.54 -8.19
C VAL A 19 1.58 1.89 -7.91
N ILE A 20 1.30 2.47 -6.74
CA ILE A 20 -0.05 2.81 -6.30
C ILE A 20 -0.16 4.34 -6.27
N MET A 21 -1.19 4.88 -6.93
CA MET A 21 -1.49 6.31 -6.96
C MET A 21 -2.74 6.57 -6.13
N THR A 22 -2.70 7.62 -5.33
CA THR A 22 -3.83 8.07 -4.50
C THR A 22 -4.34 9.41 -4.99
N ASP A 23 -5.57 9.76 -4.61
CA ASP A 23 -6.21 11.05 -4.89
C ASP A 23 -5.48 12.24 -4.23
N SER A 24 -4.86 12.01 -3.08
CA SER A 24 -4.03 12.98 -2.34
C SER A 24 -2.66 13.25 -2.98
N SER A 25 -2.46 12.84 -4.23
CA SER A 25 -1.20 12.97 -4.98
C SER A 25 -0.02 12.18 -4.40
N HIS A 26 -0.25 11.28 -3.43
CA HIS A 26 0.78 10.37 -2.96
C HIS A 26 0.95 9.22 -3.95
N VAL A 27 2.22 8.87 -4.18
CA VAL A 27 2.67 7.75 -5.01
C VAL A 27 3.43 6.78 -4.11
N ILE A 28 3.06 5.51 -4.14
CA ILE A 28 3.67 4.47 -3.31
C ILE A 28 4.35 3.45 -4.22
N LEU A 29 5.65 3.24 -4.04
CA LEU A 29 6.38 2.14 -4.66
C LEU A 29 6.28 0.92 -3.76
N SER A 30 5.82 -0.21 -4.29
CA SER A 30 5.59 -1.43 -3.51
C SER A 30 6.44 -2.58 -4.02
N ALA A 31 7.07 -3.32 -3.09
CA ALA A 31 7.68 -4.63 -3.37
C ALA A 31 6.66 -5.80 -3.26
N ILE A 32 5.37 -5.50 -3.15
CA ILE A 32 4.27 -6.46 -3.05
C ILE A 32 3.28 -6.19 -4.18
N GLN A 33 2.77 -7.26 -4.79
CA GLN A 33 1.73 -7.20 -5.82
C GLN A 33 0.41 -6.65 -5.25
N PRO A 34 -0.32 -5.82 -6.00
CA PRO A 34 -1.53 -5.16 -5.50
C PRO A 34 -2.62 -6.15 -5.09
N GLU A 35 -2.74 -7.30 -5.74
CA GLU A 35 -3.71 -8.36 -5.42
C GLU A 35 -3.43 -8.95 -4.03
N THR A 36 -2.16 -9.14 -3.68
CA THR A 36 -1.75 -9.61 -2.34
C THR A 36 -2.05 -8.56 -1.26
N VAL A 37 -1.89 -7.28 -1.59
CA VAL A 37 -2.25 -6.18 -0.68
C VAL A 37 -3.76 -6.18 -0.43
N ALA A 38 -4.56 -6.29 -1.49
CA ALA A 38 -6.02 -6.34 -1.39
C ALA A 38 -6.49 -7.52 -0.53
N HIS A 39 -5.96 -8.72 -0.76
CA HIS A 39 -6.29 -9.90 0.05
C HIS A 39 -5.99 -9.69 1.54
N ARG A 40 -4.82 -9.13 1.88
CA ARG A 40 -4.46 -8.85 3.28
C ARG A 40 -5.35 -7.79 3.91
N PHE A 41 -5.75 -6.78 3.14
CA PHE A 41 -6.63 -5.73 3.61
C PHE A 41 -8.02 -6.26 3.97
N VAL A 42 -8.59 -7.15 3.15
CA VAL A 42 -9.89 -7.78 3.41
C VAL A 42 -9.83 -8.64 4.68
N ILE A 43 -8.80 -9.48 4.82
CA ILE A 43 -8.65 -10.36 6.00
C ILE A 43 -8.57 -9.55 7.31
N SER A 44 -7.91 -8.40 7.31
CA SER A 44 -7.81 -7.54 8.51
C SER A 44 -9.11 -6.78 8.84
N LYS A 45 -10.01 -6.57 7.87
CA LYS A 45 -11.27 -5.83 8.06
C LYS A 45 -12.32 -6.66 8.81
N ASP A 46 -12.33 -7.98 8.61
CA ASP A 46 -13.32 -8.89 9.21
C ASP A 46 -12.92 -9.37 10.63
N GLY A 47 -11.72 -9.03 11.11
CA GLY A 47 -11.22 -9.39 12.45
C GLY A 47 -11.58 -8.41 13.57
N HIS A 48 -12.30 -7.32 13.29
CA HIS A 48 -12.79 -6.34 14.28
C HIS A 48 -14.32 -6.25 14.27
N SER A 49 -15.01 -7.40 14.31
CA SER A 49 -16.40 -7.42 14.77
C SER A 49 -16.38 -7.27 16.29
N ASN A 50 -16.63 -6.05 16.76
CA ASN A 50 -16.77 -5.72 18.17
C ASN A 50 -17.96 -6.54 18.70
N ILE A 51 -17.70 -7.67 19.35
CA ILE A 51 -18.71 -8.41 20.11
C ILE A 51 -19.03 -7.59 21.37
N ASN A 52 -20.15 -6.89 21.34
CA ASN A 52 -20.72 -6.23 22.51
C ASN A 52 -22.12 -6.77 22.74
#